data_AF-A0A920HE64-F1
#
_entry.id   AF-A0A920HE64-F1
#
_cell.length_a   1.000
_cell.length_b   1.000
_cell.length_c   1.000
_cell.angle_alpha   90.00
_cell.angle_beta   90.00
_cell.angle_gamma   90.00
#
_symmetry.space_group_name_H-M   'P 1'
#
loop_
_entity.id
_entity.type
_entity.pdbx_description
1 polymer ?
#
loop_
_entity_poly.entity_id
_entity_poly.type
_entity_poly.pdbx_seq_one_letter_code
_entity_poly.pdbx_strand_id
1 'polypeptide(L)' 'MDIPAGLSVKVENNTKIEITGTDKQLLGQFASEIRAKRPPEPFKGKGVKYAEEHIVRKEGKKK' A
#
# COMPACT_ATOMS: atom_id res chain seq x y z
N MET A 1 -10.93 9.87 1.15
CA MET A 1 -10.14 9.52 -0.05
C MET A 1 -11.18 9.12 -1.03
N ASP A 2 -11.47 10.05 -1.91
CA ASP A 2 -12.37 9.81 -3.02
C ASP A 2 -11.56 9.09 -4.09
N ILE A 3 -12.19 8.14 -4.77
CA ILE A 3 -11.55 7.41 -5.85
C ILE A 3 -11.51 8.37 -7.04
N PRO A 4 -10.32 8.77 -7.53
CA PRO A 4 -10.25 9.70 -8.64
C PRO A 4 -10.81 9.06 -9.91
N ALA A 5 -11.41 9.89 -10.76
CA ALA A 5 -12.04 9.43 -12.00
C ALA A 5 -11.03 8.68 -12.87
N GLY A 6 -11.42 7.50 -13.36
CA GLY A 6 -10.55 6.65 -14.18
C GLY A 6 -9.75 5.58 -13.43
N LEU A 7 -9.88 5.51 -12.09
CA LEU A 7 -9.42 4.37 -11.29
C LEU A 7 -10.61 3.53 -10.82
N SER A 8 -10.43 2.20 -10.87
CA SER A 8 -11.34 1.23 -10.26
C SER A 8 -10.60 0.51 -9.14
N VAL A 9 -11.22 0.49 -7.96
CA VAL A 9 -10.67 -0.14 -6.75
C VAL A 9 -11.53 -1.35 -6.41
N LYS A 10 -10.92 -2.53 -6.37
CA LYS A 10 -11.55 -3.77 -5.98
C LYS A 10 -10.92 -4.30 -4.70
N VAL A 11 -11.76 -4.68 -3.74
CA VAL A 11 -11.31 -5.35 -2.52
C VAL A 11 -11.50 -6.85 -2.72
N GLU A 12 -10.40 -7.57 -2.96
CA GLU A 12 -10.44 -9.02 -3.17
C GLU A 12 -10.57 -9.76 -1.83
N ASN A 13 -9.84 -9.30 -0.81
CA ASN A 13 -9.88 -9.81 0.56
C ASN A 13 -9.79 -8.64 1.54
N ASN A 14 -10.11 -8.88 2.81
CA ASN A 14 -10.01 -7.85 3.86
C ASN A 14 -8.59 -7.24 4.01
N THR A 15 -7.55 -7.92 3.49
CA THR A 15 -6.15 -7.48 3.53
C THR A 15 -5.54 -7.19 2.16
N LYS A 16 -6.29 -7.36 1.06
CA LYS A 16 -5.79 -7.17 -0.32
C LYS A 16 -6.71 -6.24 -1.10
N ILE A 17 -6.12 -5.19 -1.66
CA ILE A 17 -6.80 -4.19 -2.48
C ILE A 17 -6.11 -4.19 -3.84
N GLU A 18 -6.90 -4.31 -4.90
CA GLU A 18 -6.47 -4.22 -6.29
C GLU A 18 -6.94 -2.89 -6.88
N ILE A 19 -6.03 -2.17 -7.53
CA ILE A 19 -6.29 -0.86 -8.14
C ILE A 19 -5.98 -1.01 -9.62
N THR A 20 -6.96 -0.69 -10.46
CA THR A 20 -6.85 -0.75 -11.92
C THR A 20 -7.19 0.61 -12.50
N GLY A 21 -6.58 0.97 -13.61
CA GLY A 21 -6.83 2.26 -14.26
C GLY A 21 -6.02 2.42 -15.52
N THR A 22 -6.41 3.39 -16.34
CA THR A 22 -5.83 3.63 -17.66
C THR A 22 -4.54 4.48 -17.58
N ASP A 23 -4.46 5.40 -16.62
CA ASP A 23 -3.31 6.28 -16.41
C ASP A 23 -2.37 5.76 -15.31
N LYS A 24 -1.12 5.48 -15.69
CA LYS A 24 -0.06 5.00 -14.78
C LYS A 24 0.34 6.04 -13.74
N GLN A 25 0.33 7.34 -14.07
CA GLN A 25 0.72 8.39 -13.14
C GLN A 25 -0.31 8.51 -12.02
N LEU A 26 -1.59 8.61 -12.38
CA LEU A 26 -2.70 8.67 -11.44
C LEU A 26 -2.76 7.41 -10.55
N LEU A 27 -2.55 6.22 -11.15
CA LEU A 27 -2.52 4.96 -10.43
C LEU A 27 -1.39 4.91 -9.40
N GLY A 28 -0.17 5.33 -9.77
CA GLY A 28 0.96 5.41 -8.87
C GLY A 28 0.77 6.41 -7.73
N GLN A 29 0.20 7.59 -8.04
CA GLN A 29 -0.11 8.61 -7.03
C GLN A 29 -1.12 8.08 -6.01
N PHE A 30 -2.23 7.52 -6.47
CA PHE A 30 -3.26 6.98 -5.58
C PHE A 30 -2.75 5.80 -4.74
N ALA A 31 -1.96 4.90 -5.33
CA ALA A 31 -1.34 3.79 -4.60
C ALA A 31 -0.34 4.29 -3.53
N SER A 32 0.42 5.34 -3.83
CA SER A 32 1.31 6.01 -2.87
C SER A 32 0.55 6.64 -1.71
N GLU A 33 -0.56 7.33 -1.98
CA GLU A 33 -1.43 7.92 -0.95
C GLU A 33 -2.01 6.87 0.01
N ILE A 34 -2.44 5.71 -0.52
CA ILE A 34 -2.92 4.59 0.31
C ILE A 34 -1.80 4.06 1.20
N ARG A 35 -0.58 3.88 0.67
CA ARG A 35 0.59 3.44 1.44
C ARG A 35 0.97 4.45 2.53
N ALA A 36 0.91 5.75 2.24
CA ALA A 36 1.26 6.83 3.15
C ALA A 36 0.35 6.89 4.40
N LYS A 37 -0.91 6.43 4.31
CA LYS A 37 -1.83 6.42 5.46
C LYS A 37 -1.38 5.50 6.59
N ARG A 38 -0.78 4.35 6.26
CA ARG A 38 -0.26 3.41 7.24
C ARG A 38 0.99 2.74 6.67
N PRO A 39 2.14 3.43 6.70
CA PRO A 39 3.36 2.88 6.16
C PRO A 39 3.77 1.62 6.93
N PRO A 40 4.50 0.69 6.28
CA PRO A 40 4.93 -0.54 6.92
C PRO A 40 5.96 -0.24 8.01
N GLU A 41 5.71 -0.75 9.22
CA GLU A 41 6.59 -0.54 10.36
C GLU A 41 7.95 -1.25 10.19
N PRO A 42 9.07 -0.65 10.62
CA PRO A 42 10.41 -1.19 10.40
C PRO A 42 10.74 -2.43 11.23
N PHE A 43 9.91 -2.81 12.21
CA PHE A 43 10.17 -3.99 13.06
C PHE A 43 9.34 -5.19 12.62
N LYS A 44 8.00 -5.05 12.61
CA LYS A 44 7.06 -6.14 12.30
C LYS A 44 6.59 -6.13 10.84
N GLY A 45 6.91 -5.10 10.06
CA GLY A 45 6.43 -4.94 8.68
C GLY A 45 4.91 -4.80 8.58
N LYS A 46 4.23 -4.43 9.67
CA LYS A 46 2.77 -4.24 9.69
C LYS A 46 2.44 -2.88 9.07
N GLY A 47 1.46 -2.84 8.18
CA GLY A 47 1.05 -1.65 7.45
C GLY A 47 0.61 -2.01 6.04
N VAL A 48 0.35 -0.98 5.23
CA VAL A 48 0.08 -1.11 3.79
C VAL A 48 1.41 -1.20 3.06
N LYS A 49 1.56 -2.19 2.19
CA LYS A 49 2.73 -2.39 1.33
C LYS A 49 2.26 -2.86 -0.05
N TYR A 50 3.13 -2.73 -1.05
CA TYR A 50 2.85 -3.36 -2.34
C TYR A 50 3.01 -4.88 -2.26
N ALA A 51 2.41 -5.60 -3.21
CA ALA A 51 2.41 -7.07 -3.23
C ALA A 51 3.84 -7.64 -3.28
N GLU A 52 4.70 -7.04 -4.11
CA GLU A 52 6.08 -7.48 -4.32
C GLU A 52 7.11 -6.67 -3.47
N GLU A 53 6.65 -5.74 -2.63
CA GLU A 53 7.55 -4.93 -1.79
C GLU A 53 8.11 -5.76 -0.62
N HIS A 54 9.43 -5.86 -0.56
CA HIS A 54 10.16 -6.47 0.55
C HIS A 54 10.58 -5.43 1.59
N ILE A 55 10.05 -5.53 2.81
CA ILE A 55 10.34 -4.59 3.91
C ILE A 55 11.55 -5.07 4.70
N VAL A 56 12.60 -4.26 4.75
CA VAL A 56 13.77 -4.50 5.60
C VAL A 56 13.36 -4.33 7.05
N ARG A 57 13.48 -5.41 7.83
CA ARG A 57 13.12 -5.42 9.26
C ARG A 57 14.35 -5.19 10.13
N LYS A 58 14.19 -4.39 11.17
CA LYS A 58 15.16 -4.23 12.26
C LYS A 58 14.75 -5.11 13.43
N GLU A 59 15.72 -5.70 14.12
CA GLU A 59 15.47 -6.36 15.40
C GLU A 59 15.06 -5.31 16.45
N GLY A 60 14.15 -5.73 17.35
CA GLY A 60 13.81 -4.93 18.53
C GLY A 60 15.02 -4.82 19.47
N LYS A 61 14.98 -3.83 20.37
CA LYS A 61 16.01 -3.66 21.40
C LYS A 61 16.10 -4.93 22.26
N LYS A 62 17.20 -5.66 22.15
CA LYS A 62 17.54 -6.77 23.06
C LYS A 62 17.82 -6.17 24.45
N LYS A 63 17.34 -6.87 25.48
CA LYS A 63 17.55 -6.47 26.88
C LYS A 63 18.96 -6.86 27.32
#